data_AF-A0A2A4NX33-F1
#
_entry.id   AF-A0A2A4NX33-F1
#
_cell.length_a   1.000
_cell.length_b   1.000
_cell.length_c   1.000
_cell.angle_alpha   90.00
_cell.angle_beta   90.00
_cell.angle_gamma   90.00
#
_symmetry.space_group_name_H-M   'P 1'
#
loop_
_entity.id
_entity.type
_entity.pdbx_description
1 polymer ?
#
loop_
_entity_poly.entity_id
_entity_poly.type
_entity_poly.pdbx_seq_one_letter_code
_entity_poly.pdbx_strand_id
1 'polypeptide(L)'
;MKKYSYILFILFINTTYSQIKIGKNPGDLHHNSILELESQDKVFVLTRVNTTQMNSITPLKGALVYNIEKECVFHFNGVSWRNLCNNATDNQVLSFNSVSNLLILEDGGTVDLSIYLDNSDDQQITEFYINKGVLIFTLEDGGSKKIDLSLFDETEEIAANSSRITNNTSNISSNKTDILSNATDIDTIETEQTTQNTSIAANKTDIATNTSDIDAIESEQTTQNTSIAANKTDIATNATDIDAIESEQTTQNTSIAANKTDIATNASDIDAIESEQTTQNTSIAANKTDITSNASDIDTIETEQASQNTSIAANKTDIATNATDIDTIETEQATQNTSITANKTDIATNAADIAAIETEQASQNSSIAANKTDIATNASDIDT
;
A
#
# COMPACT_ATOMS: atom_id res chain seq x y z
N MET A 1 110.98 -146.21 -9.00
CA MET A 1 109.75 -145.95 -8.20
C MET A 1 110.09 -145.14 -6.97
N LYS A 2 109.15 -144.28 -6.52
CA LYS A 2 109.07 -143.49 -5.25
C LYS A 2 109.36 -141.99 -5.43
N LYS A 3 108.60 -141.03 -4.89
CA LYS A 3 107.17 -140.82 -4.54
C LYS A 3 107.04 -139.30 -4.23
N TYR A 4 105.98 -138.69 -4.77
CA TYR A 4 105.38 -137.34 -4.75
C TYR A 4 105.84 -136.16 -3.84
N SER A 5 106.01 -135.01 -4.53
CA SER A 5 105.57 -133.62 -4.29
C SER A 5 104.93 -133.25 -2.95
N TYR A 6 105.45 -132.19 -2.30
CA TYR A 6 104.84 -131.54 -1.12
C TYR A 6 104.40 -130.09 -1.41
N ILE A 7 103.15 -129.81 -1.06
CA ILE A 7 102.37 -128.55 -1.13
C ILE A 7 102.22 -128.01 0.31
N LEU A 8 102.20 -126.67 0.54
CA LEU A 8 101.40 -125.95 1.59
C LEU A 8 101.65 -124.42 1.52
N PHE A 9 100.71 -123.49 1.23
CA PHE A 9 99.49 -122.96 1.89
C PHE A 9 99.72 -121.70 2.79
N ILE A 10 99.27 -120.53 2.26
CA ILE A 10 98.53 -119.37 2.86
C ILE A 10 98.77 -118.95 4.32
N LEU A 11 98.93 -117.63 4.61
CA LEU A 11 98.01 -116.78 5.42
C LEU A 11 98.49 -115.32 5.61
N PHE A 12 97.65 -114.34 5.23
CA PHE A 12 97.71 -112.93 5.66
C PHE A 12 97.31 -112.83 7.13
N ILE A 13 98.04 -112.09 7.97
CA ILE A 13 97.59 -111.77 9.34
C ILE A 13 97.88 -110.30 9.65
N ASN A 14 96.81 -109.52 9.80
CA ASN A 14 96.81 -108.19 10.39
C ASN A 14 97.07 -108.34 11.90
N THR A 15 98.07 -107.66 12.47
CA THR A 15 98.19 -107.55 13.94
C THR A 15 97.61 -106.23 14.41
N THR A 16 96.33 -106.28 14.78
CA THR A 16 95.68 -105.30 15.65
C THR A 16 96.30 -105.41 17.05
N TYR A 17 96.97 -104.36 17.55
CA TYR A 17 97.36 -104.32 18.96
C TYR A 17 96.11 -104.13 19.82
N SER A 18 95.84 -105.16 20.62
CA SER A 18 94.74 -105.25 21.56
C SER A 18 95.01 -104.33 22.75
N GLN A 19 94.44 -103.13 22.78
CA GLN A 19 94.23 -102.41 24.04
C GLN A 19 93.07 -103.11 24.79
N ILE A 20 93.21 -103.29 26.09
CA ILE A 20 92.21 -103.98 26.90
C ILE A 20 91.61 -102.99 27.87
N LYS A 21 90.31 -102.77 27.77
CA LYS A 21 89.54 -102.08 28.80
C LYS A 21 88.65 -103.08 29.47
N ILE A 22 88.85 -103.25 30.77
CA ILE A 22 88.07 -104.17 31.59
C ILE A 22 87.15 -103.33 32.44
N GLY A 23 85.85 -103.40 32.14
CA GLY A 23 84.82 -102.68 32.86
C GLY A 23 83.84 -101.95 31.94
N LYS A 24 83.29 -100.83 32.40
CA LYS A 24 82.31 -99.98 31.73
C LYS A 24 82.94 -99.27 30.53
N ASN A 25 82.15 -99.07 29.48
CA ASN A 25 82.57 -98.46 28.21
C ASN A 25 83.82 -99.06 27.56
N PRO A 26 83.89 -100.40 27.35
CA PRO A 26 85.06 -101.03 26.75
C PRO A 26 85.27 -100.68 25.26
N GLY A 27 84.40 -99.86 24.66
CA GLY A 27 84.60 -99.31 23.32
C GLY A 27 85.30 -97.93 23.30
N ASP A 28 85.34 -97.25 24.44
CA ASP A 28 85.99 -95.94 24.57
C ASP A 28 87.29 -96.10 25.35
N LEU A 29 88.30 -96.63 24.67
CA LEU A 29 89.65 -96.74 25.20
C LEU A 29 90.42 -95.48 24.87
N HIS A 30 91.00 -94.87 25.89
CA HIS A 30 91.92 -93.78 25.64
C HIS A 30 93.14 -94.28 24.86
N HIS A 31 93.52 -93.57 23.80
CA HIS A 31 94.56 -94.04 22.88
C HIS A 31 95.94 -94.25 23.56
N ASN A 32 96.16 -93.67 24.75
CA ASN A 32 97.38 -93.84 25.55
C ASN A 32 97.31 -94.98 26.57
N SER A 33 96.20 -95.72 26.66
CA SER A 33 96.00 -96.77 27.66
C SER A 33 96.16 -98.17 27.04
N ILE A 34 97.10 -98.97 27.54
CA ILE A 34 97.21 -100.40 27.19
C ILE A 34 96.22 -101.25 28.03
N LEU A 35 96.01 -100.85 29.29
CA LEU A 35 95.02 -101.42 30.20
C LEU A 35 94.27 -100.29 30.90
N GLU A 36 92.95 -100.23 30.69
CA GLU A 36 92.07 -99.30 31.38
C GLU A 36 91.06 -100.08 32.23
N LEU A 37 90.92 -99.71 33.50
CA LEU A 37 89.99 -100.35 34.44
C LEU A 37 88.96 -99.32 34.86
N GLU A 38 87.76 -99.41 34.30
CA GLU A 38 86.66 -98.48 34.60
C GLU A 38 85.49 -99.25 35.20
N SER A 39 85.22 -99.11 36.50
CA SER A 39 84.03 -99.70 37.13
C SER A 39 83.49 -98.75 38.18
N GLN A 40 82.16 -98.75 38.35
CA GLN A 40 81.51 -97.96 39.41
C GLN A 40 81.50 -98.69 40.76
N ASP A 41 81.76 -100.01 40.75
CA ASP A 41 81.54 -100.92 41.88
C ASP A 41 82.65 -101.98 42.04
N LYS A 42 83.66 -101.98 41.17
CA LYS A 42 84.82 -102.87 41.24
C LYS A 42 86.11 -102.06 41.27
N VAL A 43 87.12 -102.58 41.94
CA VAL A 43 88.42 -101.91 42.09
C VAL A 43 89.53 -102.79 41.57
N PHE A 44 90.61 -102.16 41.12
CA PHE A 44 91.84 -102.88 40.82
C PHE A 44 92.52 -103.27 42.12
N VAL A 45 92.59 -104.58 42.38
CA VAL A 45 93.39 -105.09 43.49
C VAL A 45 94.80 -105.30 42.99
N LEU A 46 95.72 -104.45 43.44
CA LEU A 46 97.15 -104.66 43.25
C LEU A 46 97.59 -106.00 43.85
N THR A 47 98.66 -106.59 43.32
CA THR A 47 99.27 -107.78 43.92
C THR A 47 99.55 -107.53 45.39
N ARG A 48 98.86 -108.28 46.25
CA ARG A 48 98.97 -108.17 47.70
C ARG A 48 100.07 -109.09 48.20
N VAL A 49 101.06 -108.50 48.85
CA VAL A 49 102.24 -109.22 49.36
C VAL A 49 102.55 -108.71 50.75
N ASN A 50 103.14 -109.54 51.59
CA ASN A 50 103.73 -109.07 52.84
C ASN A 50 105.11 -108.42 52.57
N THR A 51 105.76 -107.87 53.60
CA THR A 51 107.01 -107.12 53.40
C THR A 51 108.14 -108.00 52.86
N THR A 52 108.25 -109.23 53.35
CA THR A 52 109.27 -110.18 52.88
C THR A 52 109.04 -110.53 51.41
N GLN A 53 107.80 -110.87 51.06
CA GLN A 53 107.41 -111.17 49.69
C GLN A 53 107.66 -109.97 48.75
N MET A 54 107.24 -108.76 49.15
CA MET A 54 107.47 -107.53 48.40
C MET A 54 108.96 -107.33 48.09
N ASN A 55 109.83 -107.50 49.08
CA ASN A 55 111.27 -107.32 48.92
C ASN A 55 111.96 -108.45 48.16
N SER A 56 111.35 -109.63 48.06
CA SER A 56 111.85 -110.75 47.26
C SER A 56 111.40 -110.72 45.79
N ILE A 57 110.42 -109.88 45.43
CA ILE A 57 110.07 -109.67 44.02
C ILE A 57 111.20 -108.87 43.36
N THR A 58 111.50 -109.16 42.09
CA THR A 58 112.33 -108.32 41.22
C THR A 58 111.42 -107.49 40.30
N PRO A 59 110.79 -106.41 40.82
CA PRO A 59 109.81 -105.65 40.05
C PRO A 59 110.46 -104.77 38.98
N LEU A 60 109.69 -104.44 37.93
CA LEU A 60 110.03 -103.34 37.03
C LEU A 60 109.81 -102.00 37.73
N LYS A 61 110.57 -100.97 37.31
CA LYS A 61 110.32 -99.59 37.76
C LYS A 61 108.89 -99.19 37.42
N GLY A 62 108.18 -98.66 38.42
CA GLY A 62 106.76 -98.32 38.35
C GLY A 62 105.82 -99.44 38.78
N ALA A 63 106.33 -100.65 39.11
CA ALA A 63 105.49 -101.70 39.66
C ALA A 63 104.83 -101.24 40.96
N LEU A 64 103.58 -101.66 41.13
CA LEU A 64 102.75 -101.32 42.28
C LEU A 64 102.33 -102.61 42.98
N VAL A 65 102.50 -102.62 44.30
CA VAL A 65 101.95 -103.65 45.17
C VAL A 65 101.28 -103.01 46.35
N TYR A 66 100.30 -103.70 46.91
CA TYR A 66 99.78 -103.34 48.21
C TYR A 66 100.46 -104.23 49.25
N ASN A 67 101.25 -103.62 50.13
CA ASN A 67 101.88 -104.35 51.21
C ASN A 67 100.86 -104.54 52.33
N ILE A 68 100.43 -105.77 52.56
CA ILE A 68 99.37 -106.07 53.53
C ILE A 68 99.79 -105.88 54.99
N GLU A 69 101.08 -105.93 55.31
CA GLU A 69 101.57 -105.71 56.68
C GLU A 69 101.78 -104.22 56.99
N LYS A 70 102.04 -103.42 55.96
CA LYS A 70 102.18 -101.96 56.08
C LYS A 70 100.90 -101.22 55.73
N GLU A 71 99.88 -101.96 55.33
CA GLU A 71 98.57 -101.47 54.91
C GLU A 71 98.63 -100.29 53.92
N CYS A 72 99.67 -100.24 53.08
CA CYS A 72 99.92 -99.13 52.18
C CYS A 72 100.34 -99.63 50.79
N VAL A 73 100.02 -98.81 49.78
CA VAL A 73 100.53 -99.00 48.42
C VAL A 73 102.00 -98.59 48.37
N PHE A 74 102.82 -99.48 47.81
CA PHE A 74 104.20 -99.19 47.50
C PHE A 74 104.39 -99.19 46.00
N HIS A 75 105.14 -98.21 45.50
CA HIS A 75 105.66 -98.24 44.13
C HIS A 75 107.15 -98.53 44.17
N PHE A 76 107.62 -99.34 43.22
CA PHE A 76 109.05 -99.56 43.05
C PHE A 76 109.62 -98.47 42.14
N ASN A 77 110.54 -97.66 42.64
CA ASN A 77 111.11 -96.54 41.88
C ASN A 77 112.27 -96.96 40.95
N GLY A 78 112.52 -98.26 40.82
CA GLY A 78 113.65 -98.84 40.07
C GLY A 78 114.82 -99.26 40.96
N VAL A 79 114.83 -98.85 42.24
CA VAL A 79 115.89 -99.21 43.20
C VAL A 79 115.29 -99.77 44.50
N SER A 80 114.21 -99.18 45.00
CA SER A 80 113.55 -99.61 46.23
C SER A 80 112.04 -99.39 46.21
N TRP A 81 111.33 -100.10 47.10
CA TRP A 81 109.91 -99.88 47.35
C TRP A 81 109.70 -98.61 48.17
N ARG A 82 108.90 -97.68 47.66
CA ARG A 82 108.54 -96.42 48.32
C ARG A 82 107.05 -96.41 48.68
N ASN A 83 106.78 -96.17 49.96
CA ASN A 83 105.44 -95.88 50.47
C ASN A 83 104.91 -94.61 49.80
N LEU A 84 103.62 -94.63 49.44
CA LEU A 84 102.92 -93.48 48.86
C LEU A 84 101.87 -92.86 49.80
N CYS A 85 101.89 -93.20 51.10
CA CYS A 85 100.80 -92.87 52.02
C CYS A 85 101.08 -91.69 52.98
N ASN A 86 102.31 -91.13 53.07
CA ASN A 86 102.62 -90.02 54.01
C ASN A 86 103.33 -88.82 53.34
N ASN A 87 102.73 -87.61 53.42
CA ASN A 87 103.26 -86.30 52.97
C ASN A 87 103.76 -85.43 54.15
N ALA A 88 104.74 -84.55 53.96
CA ALA A 88 105.16 -83.55 54.97
C ALA A 88 105.43 -82.16 54.35
N THR A 89 104.99 -81.10 55.04
CA THR A 89 105.13 -79.66 54.74
C THR A 89 105.90 -78.94 55.86
N ASP A 90 106.60 -77.86 55.51
CA ASP A 90 107.27 -76.86 56.39
C ASP A 90 106.28 -75.75 56.81
N ASN A 91 106.43 -75.22 58.03
CA ASN A 91 105.72 -74.07 58.61
C ASN A 91 106.76 -73.01 59.03
N GLN A 92 106.94 -71.95 58.24
CA GLN A 92 107.77 -70.79 58.57
C GLN A 92 106.90 -69.57 58.90
N VAL A 93 107.22 -68.85 59.98
CA VAL A 93 106.55 -67.59 60.38
C VAL A 93 107.49 -66.37 60.20
N LEU A 94 106.94 -65.26 59.70
CA LEU A 94 107.63 -63.98 59.47
C LEU A 94 107.14 -62.92 60.47
N SER A 95 108.05 -62.15 61.09
CA SER A 95 107.69 -61.05 61.99
C SER A 95 108.37 -59.73 61.60
N PHE A 96 107.64 -58.62 61.62
CA PHE A 96 108.11 -57.30 61.21
C PHE A 96 108.11 -56.34 62.39
N ASN A 97 109.24 -55.67 62.63
CA ASN A 97 109.37 -54.61 63.62
C ASN A 97 109.22 -53.24 62.93
N SER A 98 108.06 -52.61 63.12
CA SER A 98 107.73 -51.31 62.52
C SER A 98 108.52 -50.13 63.09
N VAL A 99 109.20 -50.28 64.24
CA VAL A 99 110.02 -49.21 64.84
C VAL A 99 111.43 -49.22 64.27
N SER A 100 112.00 -50.40 64.06
CA SER A 100 113.35 -50.56 63.49
C SER A 100 113.34 -50.91 62.00
N ASN A 101 112.17 -50.92 61.38
CA ASN A 101 111.91 -51.28 59.98
C ASN A 101 112.61 -52.58 59.52
N LEU A 102 112.73 -53.56 60.44
CA LEU A 102 113.43 -54.83 60.22
C LEU A 102 112.43 -55.98 60.11
N LEU A 103 112.57 -56.80 59.07
CA LEU A 103 111.86 -58.07 58.90
C LEU A 103 112.73 -59.22 59.43
N ILE A 104 112.22 -59.98 60.41
CA ILE A 104 112.93 -61.05 61.14
C ILE A 104 112.34 -62.42 60.78
N LEU A 105 113.21 -63.38 60.47
CA LEU A 105 112.88 -64.79 60.20
C LEU A 105 113.07 -65.66 61.46
N GLU A 106 112.14 -66.58 61.73
CA GLU A 106 112.10 -67.38 62.98
C GLU A 106 113.39 -68.18 63.26
N ASP A 107 114.02 -68.77 62.24
CA ASP A 107 115.26 -69.57 62.38
C ASP A 107 116.55 -68.76 62.11
N GLY A 108 116.47 -67.43 62.15
CA GLY A 108 117.63 -66.53 62.11
C GLY A 108 117.90 -65.90 60.73
N GLY A 109 117.80 -64.57 60.68
CA GLY A 109 118.04 -63.73 59.51
C GLY A 109 117.23 -62.44 59.62
N THR A 110 117.81 -61.29 59.25
CA THR A 110 117.13 -59.99 59.33
C THR A 110 117.36 -59.13 58.10
N VAL A 111 116.32 -58.46 57.62
CA VAL A 111 116.36 -57.53 56.45
C VAL A 111 115.95 -56.13 56.90
N ASP A 112 116.82 -55.14 56.71
CA ASP A 112 116.56 -53.72 57.01
C ASP A 112 115.90 -53.03 55.81
N LEU A 113 114.71 -52.46 56.02
CA LEU A 113 113.92 -51.78 54.98
C LEU A 113 113.98 -50.25 55.08
N SER A 114 114.82 -49.69 55.97
CA SER A 114 114.88 -48.25 56.26
C SER A 114 115.24 -47.38 55.05
N ILE A 115 115.94 -47.94 54.05
CA ILE A 115 116.33 -47.21 52.82
C ILE A 115 115.15 -46.90 51.88
N TYR A 116 113.96 -47.45 52.13
CA TYR A 116 112.78 -47.29 51.26
C TYR A 116 111.73 -46.32 51.81
N LEU A 117 112.07 -45.53 52.83
CA LEU A 117 111.23 -44.46 53.40
C LEU A 117 111.70 -43.07 52.91
N ASP A 118 111.59 -42.78 51.61
CA ASP A 118 111.75 -41.42 51.07
C ASP A 118 110.42 -40.91 50.48
N ASN A 119 109.98 -39.72 50.91
CA ASN A 119 108.85 -38.96 50.35
C ASN A 119 109.16 -37.44 50.39
N SER A 120 110.26 -37.03 49.77
CA SER A 120 110.80 -35.66 49.83
C SER A 120 110.15 -34.61 48.91
N ASP A 121 108.92 -34.79 48.42
CA ASP A 121 108.20 -33.78 47.64
C ASP A 121 107.02 -33.14 48.41
N ASP A 122 107.29 -32.08 49.15
CA ASP A 122 106.27 -31.23 49.80
C ASP A 122 105.86 -30.12 48.81
N GLN A 123 104.66 -30.18 48.22
CA GLN A 123 104.18 -29.19 47.23
C GLN A 123 102.93 -28.46 47.73
N GLN A 124 103.00 -27.15 47.98
CA GLN A 124 101.86 -26.31 48.36
C GLN A 124 101.43 -25.35 47.22
N ILE A 125 100.14 -24.99 47.16
CA ILE A 125 99.62 -23.95 46.25
C ILE A 125 99.80 -22.58 46.92
N THR A 126 100.57 -21.71 46.29
CA THR A 126 100.95 -20.40 46.84
C THR A 126 100.06 -19.26 46.33
N GLU A 127 99.47 -19.41 45.15
CA GLU A 127 98.48 -18.47 44.60
C GLU A 127 97.32 -19.25 43.98
N PHE A 128 96.08 -18.80 44.25
CA PHE A 128 94.87 -19.33 43.61
C PHE A 128 93.80 -18.24 43.52
N TYR A 129 93.61 -17.66 42.32
CA TYR A 129 92.60 -16.63 42.08
C TYR A 129 92.27 -16.53 40.59
N ILE A 130 91.18 -15.83 40.29
CA ILE A 130 90.79 -15.49 38.93
C ILE A 130 91.08 -14.00 38.71
N ASN A 131 91.74 -13.67 37.60
CA ASN A 131 91.98 -12.29 37.20
C ASN A 131 91.63 -12.12 35.72
N LYS A 132 90.68 -11.22 35.43
CA LYS A 132 90.19 -10.90 34.07
C LYS A 132 89.87 -12.16 33.23
N GLY A 133 89.12 -13.10 33.82
CA GLY A 133 88.68 -14.32 33.13
C GLY A 133 89.73 -15.42 33.02
N VAL A 134 90.91 -15.28 33.64
CA VAL A 134 91.92 -16.34 33.68
C VAL A 134 92.06 -16.86 35.10
N LEU A 135 91.87 -18.16 35.30
CA LEU A 135 92.19 -18.85 36.56
C LEU A 135 93.71 -19.05 36.62
N ILE A 136 94.33 -18.52 37.65
CA ILE A 136 95.77 -18.60 37.90
C ILE A 136 95.97 -19.42 39.17
N PHE A 137 96.78 -20.47 39.08
CA PHE A 137 97.30 -21.14 40.25
C PHE A 137 98.80 -21.40 40.15
N THR A 138 99.51 -21.24 41.26
CA THR A 138 100.96 -21.41 41.34
C THR A 138 101.29 -22.43 42.42
N LEU A 139 102.15 -23.39 42.08
CA LEU A 139 102.72 -24.34 43.05
C LEU A 139 104.09 -23.82 43.48
N GLU A 140 104.46 -24.04 44.74
CA GLU A 140 105.70 -23.54 45.40
C GLU A 140 106.96 -23.75 44.52
N ASP A 141 107.05 -24.86 43.78
CA ASP A 141 108.14 -25.17 42.82
C ASP A 141 107.67 -25.58 41.40
N GLY A 142 106.37 -25.52 41.10
CA GLY A 142 105.79 -26.03 39.84
C GLY A 142 105.49 -24.98 38.77
N GLY A 143 105.76 -23.71 39.07
CA GLY A 143 105.40 -22.56 38.25
C GLY A 143 103.88 -22.30 38.21
N SER A 144 103.49 -21.18 37.58
CA SER A 144 102.07 -20.83 37.45
C SER A 144 101.42 -21.52 36.26
N LYS A 145 100.26 -22.13 36.47
CA LYS A 145 99.35 -22.55 35.41
C LYS A 145 98.25 -21.51 35.25
N LYS A 146 97.95 -21.20 34.00
CA LYS A 146 96.92 -20.25 33.60
C LYS A 146 95.90 -20.99 32.76
N ILE A 147 94.64 -20.96 33.19
CA ILE A 147 93.51 -21.53 32.46
C ILE A 147 92.65 -20.35 32.02
N ASP A 148 92.54 -20.17 30.71
CA ASP A 148 91.67 -19.16 30.14
C ASP A 148 90.21 -19.61 30.24
N LEU A 149 89.40 -18.84 30.97
CA LEU A 149 87.96 -19.05 31.14
C LEU A 149 87.14 -18.07 30.28
N SER A 150 87.78 -17.24 29.43
CA SER A 150 87.08 -16.27 28.57
C SER A 150 86.11 -16.92 27.59
N LEU A 151 86.34 -18.19 27.21
CA LEU A 151 85.40 -18.97 26.41
C LEU A 151 84.07 -19.28 27.13
N PHE A 152 84.00 -19.04 28.44
CA PHE A 152 82.78 -19.18 29.26
C PHE A 152 82.18 -17.80 29.64
N ASP A 153 82.68 -16.70 29.07
CA ASP A 153 82.13 -15.36 29.27
C ASP A 153 80.93 -15.13 28.34
N GLU A 154 79.72 -15.32 28.87
CA GLU A 154 78.46 -15.10 28.15
C GLU A 154 77.91 -13.68 28.31
N THR A 155 78.69 -12.74 28.86
CA THR A 155 78.20 -11.39 29.21
C THR A 155 77.62 -10.64 28.00
N GLU A 156 78.22 -10.78 26.81
CA GLU A 156 77.70 -10.13 25.59
C GLU A 156 76.37 -10.72 25.12
N GLU A 157 76.21 -12.04 25.14
CA GLU A 157 74.97 -12.71 24.74
C GLU A 157 73.83 -12.42 25.74
N ILE A 158 74.14 -12.41 27.04
CA ILE A 158 73.20 -12.01 28.10
C ILE A 158 72.78 -10.56 27.90
N ALA A 159 73.72 -9.66 27.60
CA ALA A 159 73.40 -8.25 27.32
C ALA A 159 72.51 -8.10 26.08
N ALA A 160 72.78 -8.85 25.00
CA ALA A 160 71.95 -8.87 23.80
C ALA A 160 70.54 -9.39 24.09
N ASN A 161 70.40 -10.47 24.86
CA ASN A 161 69.11 -11.01 25.27
C ASN A 161 68.33 -10.04 26.19
N SER A 162 69.03 -9.37 27.12
CA SER A 162 68.44 -8.32 27.94
C SER A 162 67.86 -7.20 27.08
N SER A 163 68.61 -6.72 26.08
CA SER A 163 68.14 -5.71 25.13
C SER A 163 66.91 -6.17 24.33
N ARG A 164 66.90 -7.42 23.85
CA ARG A 164 65.74 -8.01 23.14
C ARG A 164 64.51 -8.09 24.04
N ILE A 165 64.67 -8.44 25.32
CA ILE A 165 63.58 -8.47 26.30
C ILE A 165 63.03 -7.07 26.54
N THR A 166 63.90 -6.06 26.67
CA THR A 166 63.48 -4.65 26.78
C THR A 166 62.67 -4.22 25.57
N ASN A 167 63.14 -4.50 24.36
CA ASN A 167 62.41 -4.19 23.12
C ASN A 167 61.06 -4.89 23.07
N ASN A 168 61.00 -6.19 23.39
CA ASN A 168 59.75 -6.93 23.45
C ASN A 168 58.78 -6.35 24.49
N THR A 169 59.29 -5.95 25.65
CA THR A 169 58.49 -5.29 26.70
C THR A 169 57.88 -3.99 26.18
N SER A 170 58.68 -3.15 25.52
CA SER A 170 58.21 -1.90 24.90
C SER A 170 57.13 -2.17 23.84
N ASN A 171 57.35 -3.16 22.95
CA ASN A 171 56.38 -3.53 21.93
C ASN A 171 55.07 -4.04 22.53
N ILE A 172 55.13 -4.86 23.59
CA ILE A 172 53.94 -5.33 24.32
C ILE A 172 53.18 -4.16 24.94
N SER A 173 53.89 -3.19 25.54
CA SER A 173 53.26 -1.98 26.08
C SER A 173 52.58 -1.13 25.01
N SER A 174 53.20 -0.99 23.83
CA SER A 174 52.58 -0.31 22.68
C SER A 174 51.33 -1.04 22.22
N ASN A 175 51.42 -2.34 21.97
CA ASN A 175 50.28 -3.16 21.53
C ASN A 175 49.13 -3.12 22.56
N LYS A 176 49.44 -3.08 23.85
CA LYS A 176 48.42 -2.93 24.90
C LYS A 176 47.67 -1.60 24.78
N THR A 177 48.39 -0.51 24.48
CA THR A 177 47.78 0.81 24.24
C THR A 177 46.89 0.78 22.99
N ASP A 178 47.38 0.20 21.89
CA ASP A 178 46.62 0.10 20.64
C ASP A 178 45.33 -0.72 20.82
N ILE A 179 45.40 -1.83 21.57
CA ILE A 179 44.22 -2.65 21.90
C ILE A 179 43.20 -1.85 22.72
N LEU A 180 43.64 -1.05 23.69
CA LEU A 180 42.74 -0.21 24.48
C LEU A 180 42.08 0.90 23.64
N SER A 181 42.84 1.49 22.71
CA SER A 181 42.28 2.45 21.74
C SER A 181 41.23 1.79 20.86
N ASN A 182 41.55 0.64 20.26
CA ASN A 182 40.60 -0.10 19.43
C ASN A 182 39.33 -0.49 20.20
N ALA A 183 39.44 -0.87 21.48
CA ALA A 183 38.28 -1.15 22.31
C ALA A 183 37.38 0.10 22.47
N THR A 184 37.99 1.27 22.69
CA THR A 184 37.26 2.55 22.79
C THR A 184 36.60 2.94 21.46
N ASP A 185 37.29 2.73 20.34
CA ASP A 185 36.74 2.99 19.01
C ASP A 185 35.55 2.07 18.70
N ILE A 186 35.65 0.79 19.09
CA ILE A 186 34.55 -0.18 18.97
C ILE A 186 33.32 0.27 19.79
N ASP A 187 33.50 0.67 21.05
CA ASP A 187 32.42 1.15 21.92
C ASP A 187 31.73 2.40 21.33
N THR A 188 32.52 3.29 20.71
CA THR A 188 32.02 4.48 20.02
C THR A 188 31.18 4.11 18.80
N ILE A 189 31.69 3.21 17.95
CA ILE A 189 30.98 2.72 16.76
C ILE A 189 29.67 2.03 17.16
N GLU A 190 29.65 1.23 18.23
CA GLU A 190 28.44 0.56 18.72
C GLU A 190 27.36 1.56 19.17
N THR A 191 27.79 2.65 19.83
CA THR A 191 26.90 3.74 20.23
C THR A 191 26.35 4.50 19.02
N GLU A 192 27.19 4.80 18.03
CA GLU A 192 26.77 5.45 16.78
C GLU A 192 25.79 4.58 15.99
N GLN A 193 26.05 3.26 15.89
CA GLN A 193 25.15 2.30 15.25
C GLN A 193 23.78 2.25 15.93
N THR A 194 23.74 2.27 17.27
CA THR A 194 22.48 2.29 18.04
C THR A 194 21.69 3.57 17.75
N THR A 195 22.37 4.71 17.66
CA THR A 195 21.76 6.00 17.32
C THR A 195 21.20 5.98 15.89
N GLN A 196 21.99 5.51 14.92
CA GLN A 196 21.56 5.37 13.53
C GLN A 196 20.35 4.45 13.40
N ASN A 197 20.34 3.30 14.10
CA ASN A 197 19.19 2.39 14.13
C ASN A 197 17.92 3.07 14.66
N THR A 198 18.06 3.90 15.71
CA THR A 198 16.95 4.66 16.27
C THR A 198 16.41 5.69 15.26
N SER A 199 17.29 6.44 14.59
CA SER A 199 16.89 7.39 13.54
C SER A 199 16.23 6.70 12.34
N ILE A 200 16.73 5.52 11.93
CA ILE A 200 16.11 4.73 10.86
C ILE A 200 14.70 4.27 11.26
N ALA A 201 14.50 3.83 12.50
CA ALA A 201 13.18 3.44 12.99
C ALA A 201 12.19 4.62 13.06
N ALA A 202 12.67 5.80 13.45
CA ALA A 202 11.88 7.04 13.42
C ALA A 202 11.49 7.40 11.98
N ASN A 203 12.45 7.43 11.05
CA ASN A 203 12.19 7.70 9.63
C ASN A 203 11.21 6.70 9.02
N LYS A 204 11.31 5.41 9.39
CA LYS A 204 10.36 4.38 8.96
C LYS A 204 8.93 4.69 9.43
N THR A 205 8.78 5.21 10.64
CA THR A 205 7.49 5.62 11.19
C THR A 205 6.95 6.85 10.46
N ASP A 206 7.78 7.87 10.25
CA ASP A 206 7.40 9.09 9.52
C ASP A 206 6.97 8.78 8.08
N ILE A 207 7.67 7.87 7.39
CA ILE A 207 7.28 7.42 6.05
C ILE A 207 5.91 6.74 6.07
N ALA A 208 5.61 5.93 7.08
CA ALA A 208 4.31 5.27 7.19
C ALA A 208 3.17 6.28 7.45
N THR A 209 3.41 7.29 8.29
CA THR A 209 2.49 8.39 8.52
C THR A 209 2.26 9.18 7.22
N ASN A 210 3.33 9.60 6.54
CA ASN A 210 3.22 10.32 5.27
C ASN A 210 2.46 9.52 4.21
N THR A 211 2.65 8.20 4.16
CA THR A 211 1.89 7.33 3.24
C THR A 211 0.40 7.39 3.57
N SER A 212 0.03 7.31 4.84
CA SER A 212 -1.38 7.38 5.28
C SER A 212 -1.99 8.75 5.00
N ASP A 213 -1.22 9.84 5.20
CA ASP A 213 -1.66 11.20 4.90
C ASP A 213 -1.89 11.40 3.40
N ILE A 214 -1.02 10.84 2.56
CA ILE A 214 -1.18 10.85 1.10
C ILE A 214 -2.46 10.12 0.69
N ASP A 215 -2.71 8.92 1.23
CA ASP A 215 -3.92 8.13 0.95
C ASP A 215 -5.20 8.91 1.35
N ALA A 216 -5.16 9.61 2.50
CA ALA A 216 -6.27 10.44 2.96
C ALA A 216 -6.53 11.63 2.01
N ILE A 217 -5.47 12.32 1.58
CA ILE A 217 -5.56 13.43 0.61
C ILE A 217 -6.14 12.93 -0.72
N GLU A 218 -5.73 11.76 -1.21
CA GLU A 218 -6.24 11.19 -2.46
C GLU A 218 -7.75 10.86 -2.37
N SER A 219 -8.19 10.34 -1.22
CA SER A 219 -9.61 10.11 -0.94
C SER A 219 -10.41 11.42 -0.87
N GLU A 220 -9.88 12.46 -0.22
CA GLU A 220 -10.50 13.78 -0.18
C GLU A 220 -10.60 14.41 -1.58
N GLN A 221 -9.55 14.31 -2.39
CA GLN A 221 -9.55 14.78 -3.78
C GLN A 221 -10.62 14.07 -4.62
N THR A 222 -10.78 12.75 -4.46
CA THR A 222 -11.82 11.98 -5.15
C THR A 222 -13.23 12.47 -4.77
N THR A 223 -13.44 12.75 -3.49
CA THR A 223 -14.71 13.29 -2.98
C THR A 223 -14.99 14.68 -3.57
N GLN A 224 -13.99 15.58 -3.54
CA GLN A 224 -14.11 16.92 -4.11
C GLN A 224 -14.41 16.88 -5.61
N ASN A 225 -13.75 16.01 -6.37
CA ASN A 225 -14.01 15.82 -7.80
C ASN A 225 -15.45 15.38 -8.06
N THR A 226 -16.00 14.50 -7.22
CA THR A 226 -17.40 14.05 -7.31
C THR A 226 -18.37 15.21 -7.06
N SER A 227 -18.14 16.02 -6.03
CA SER A 227 -18.95 17.22 -5.74
C SER A 227 -18.86 18.27 -6.86
N ILE A 228 -17.69 18.48 -7.44
CA ILE A 228 -17.51 19.39 -8.59
C ILE A 228 -18.32 18.89 -9.80
N ALA A 229 -18.33 17.59 -10.08
CA ALA A 229 -19.11 17.01 -11.16
C ALA A 229 -20.63 17.15 -10.93
N ALA A 230 -21.09 16.98 -9.69
CA ALA A 230 -22.49 17.22 -9.31
C ALA A 230 -22.87 18.69 -9.52
N ASN A 231 -22.07 19.63 -8.98
CA ASN A 231 -22.30 21.07 -9.17
C ASN A 231 -22.31 21.48 -10.65
N LYS A 232 -21.46 20.86 -11.49
CA LYS A 232 -21.45 21.10 -12.93
C LYS A 232 -22.78 20.67 -13.59
N THR A 233 -23.38 19.58 -13.11
CA THR A 233 -24.68 19.09 -13.59
C THR A 233 -25.80 20.02 -13.15
N ASP A 234 -25.80 20.43 -11.88
CA ASP A 234 -26.81 21.36 -11.33
C ASP A 234 -26.79 22.71 -12.05
N ILE A 235 -25.60 23.24 -12.36
CA ILE A 235 -25.45 24.48 -13.14
C ILE A 235 -26.05 24.33 -14.55
N ALA A 236 -25.87 23.19 -15.20
CA ALA A 236 -26.43 22.94 -16.53
C ALA A 236 -27.97 22.85 -16.50
N THR A 237 -28.53 22.22 -15.46
CA THR A 237 -29.99 22.20 -15.23
C THR A 237 -30.52 23.61 -15.01
N ASN A 238 -29.89 24.38 -14.11
CA ASN A 238 -30.30 25.77 -13.84
C ASN A 238 -30.25 26.64 -15.10
N ALA A 239 -29.25 26.46 -15.97
CA ALA A 239 -29.20 27.17 -17.25
C ALA A 239 -30.41 26.83 -18.15
N THR A 240 -30.78 25.56 -18.22
CA THR A 240 -31.96 25.12 -18.99
C THR A 240 -33.27 25.68 -18.41
N ASP A 241 -33.39 25.72 -17.09
CA ASP A 241 -34.57 26.29 -16.42
C ASP A 241 -34.68 27.80 -16.65
N ILE A 242 -33.56 28.52 -16.65
CA ILE A 242 -33.50 29.95 -16.97
C ILE A 242 -33.97 30.19 -18.41
N ASP A 243 -33.49 29.43 -19.38
CA ASP A 243 -33.89 29.54 -20.79
C ASP A 243 -35.42 29.31 -20.96
N ALA A 244 -35.97 28.34 -20.22
CA ALA A 244 -37.41 28.07 -20.23
C ALA A 244 -38.24 29.23 -19.66
N ILE A 245 -37.80 29.81 -18.54
CA ILE A 245 -38.43 30.99 -17.93
C ILE A 245 -38.40 32.20 -18.88
N GLU A 246 -37.27 32.44 -19.56
CA GLU A 246 -37.13 33.55 -20.51
C GLU A 246 -38.07 33.39 -21.71
N SER A 247 -38.23 32.16 -22.22
CA SER A 247 -39.20 31.84 -23.27
C SER A 247 -40.65 32.06 -22.82
N GLU A 248 -40.99 31.67 -21.58
CA GLU A 248 -42.32 31.89 -21.02
C GLU A 248 -42.62 33.39 -20.85
N GLN A 249 -41.66 34.17 -20.33
CA GLN A 249 -41.78 35.62 -20.21
C GLN A 249 -42.01 36.30 -21.55
N THR A 250 -41.32 35.86 -22.60
CA THR A 250 -41.52 36.37 -23.97
C THR A 250 -42.94 36.13 -24.47
N THR A 251 -43.49 34.94 -24.18
CA THR A 251 -44.87 34.57 -24.54
C THR A 251 -45.90 35.40 -23.77
N GLN A 252 -45.68 35.60 -22.47
CA GLN A 252 -46.56 36.43 -21.64
C GLN A 252 -46.55 37.89 -22.10
N ASN A 253 -45.37 38.45 -22.41
CA ASN A 253 -45.23 39.81 -22.93
C ASN A 253 -45.98 40.01 -24.26
N THR A 254 -45.91 39.01 -25.15
CA THR A 254 -46.65 39.04 -26.42
C THR A 254 -48.16 39.05 -26.18
N SER A 255 -48.64 38.22 -25.25
CA SER A 255 -50.07 38.16 -24.89
C SER A 255 -50.57 39.46 -24.25
N ILE A 256 -49.75 40.08 -23.38
CA ILE A 256 -50.06 41.39 -22.79
C ILE A 256 -50.15 42.47 -23.87
N ALA A 257 -49.25 42.47 -24.86
CA ALA A 257 -49.28 43.41 -25.97
C ALA A 257 -50.53 43.23 -26.86
N ALA A 258 -50.95 41.99 -27.10
CA ALA A 258 -52.19 41.69 -27.81
C ALA A 258 -53.41 42.22 -27.03
N ASN A 259 -53.53 41.89 -25.75
CA ASN A 259 -54.62 42.39 -24.89
C ASN A 259 -54.66 43.93 -24.84
N LYS A 260 -53.50 44.60 -24.83
CA LYS A 260 -53.43 46.07 -24.89
C LYS A 260 -54.04 46.62 -26.18
N THR A 261 -53.82 45.94 -27.30
CA THR A 261 -54.38 46.32 -28.61
C THR A 261 -55.89 46.09 -28.65
N ASP A 262 -56.36 44.96 -28.11
CA ASP A 262 -57.79 44.65 -28.03
C ASP A 262 -58.54 45.66 -27.15
N ILE A 263 -57.96 46.04 -26.01
CA ILE A 263 -58.53 47.08 -25.14
C ILE A 263 -58.63 48.43 -25.87
N ALA A 264 -57.62 48.82 -26.64
CA ALA A 264 -57.64 50.07 -27.40
C ALA A 264 -58.70 50.04 -28.52
N THR A 265 -58.90 48.88 -29.14
CA THR A 265 -59.97 48.66 -30.13
C THR A 265 -61.34 48.78 -29.48
N ASN A 266 -61.57 48.08 -28.37
CA ASN A 266 -62.83 48.17 -27.62
C ASN A 266 -63.14 49.61 -27.15
N ALA A 267 -62.13 50.37 -26.74
CA ALA A 267 -62.31 51.77 -26.38
C ALA A 267 -62.80 52.61 -27.59
N SER A 268 -62.22 52.39 -28.76
CA SER A 268 -62.63 53.08 -30.00
C SER A 268 -64.05 52.70 -30.42
N ASP A 269 -64.43 51.42 -30.28
CA ASP A 269 -65.79 50.95 -30.57
C ASP A 269 -66.81 51.57 -29.61
N ILE A 270 -66.47 51.71 -28.33
CA ILE A 270 -67.32 52.39 -27.33
C ILE A 270 -67.53 53.86 -27.73
N ASP A 271 -66.45 54.59 -28.08
CA ASP A 271 -66.54 55.99 -28.52
C ASP A 271 -67.45 56.13 -29.76
N ALA A 272 -67.36 55.20 -30.71
CA ALA A 272 -68.20 55.17 -31.90
C ALA A 272 -69.68 54.96 -31.56
N ILE A 273 -69.98 54.03 -30.66
CA ILE A 273 -71.36 53.77 -30.17
C ILE A 273 -71.92 55.01 -29.47
N GLU A 274 -71.14 55.69 -28.63
CA GLU A 274 -71.58 56.90 -27.93
C GLU A 274 -71.90 58.06 -28.91
N SER A 275 -71.09 58.19 -29.96
CA SER A 275 -71.33 59.15 -31.04
C SER A 275 -72.62 58.85 -31.81
N GLU A 276 -72.86 57.56 -32.13
CA GLU A 276 -74.08 57.13 -32.80
C GLU A 276 -75.32 57.37 -31.93
N GLN A 277 -75.26 57.07 -30.63
CA GLN A 277 -76.34 57.35 -29.68
C GLN A 277 -76.66 58.85 -29.60
N THR A 278 -75.64 59.71 -29.59
CA THR A 278 -75.81 61.17 -29.60
C THR A 278 -76.54 61.63 -30.87
N THR A 279 -76.19 61.05 -32.02
CA THR A 279 -76.83 61.33 -33.30
C THR A 279 -78.30 60.89 -33.28
N GLN A 280 -78.58 59.66 -32.84
CA GLN A 280 -79.94 59.13 -32.74
C GLN A 280 -80.81 59.98 -31.79
N ASN A 281 -80.28 60.40 -30.65
CA ASN A 281 -80.98 61.28 -29.71
C ASN A 281 -81.35 62.63 -30.34
N THR A 282 -80.46 63.19 -31.17
CA THR A 282 -80.71 64.44 -31.90
C THR A 282 -81.85 64.24 -32.92
N SER A 283 -81.83 63.16 -33.68
CA SER A 283 -82.90 62.83 -34.64
C SER A 283 -84.25 62.61 -33.95
N ILE A 284 -84.27 61.93 -32.80
CA ILE A 284 -85.49 61.74 -32.00
C ILE A 284 -86.04 63.09 -31.52
N ALA A 285 -85.17 63.99 -31.06
CA ALA A 285 -85.58 65.34 -30.64
C ALA A 285 -86.13 66.18 -31.80
N ALA A 286 -85.54 66.06 -33.00
CA ALA A 286 -86.05 66.69 -34.22
C ALA A 286 -87.44 66.15 -34.57
N ASN A 287 -87.61 64.83 -34.65
CA ASN A 287 -88.90 64.20 -34.92
C ASN A 287 -89.97 64.62 -33.90
N LYS A 288 -89.61 64.79 -32.62
CA LYS A 288 -90.54 65.29 -31.59
C LYS A 288 -91.01 66.72 -31.86
N THR A 289 -90.11 67.58 -32.33
CA THR A 289 -90.45 68.95 -32.74
C THR A 289 -91.39 68.93 -33.94
N ASP A 290 -91.08 68.14 -34.96
CA ASP A 290 -91.91 68.01 -36.17
C ASP A 290 -93.32 67.50 -35.84
N ILE A 291 -93.45 66.49 -34.97
CA ILE A 291 -94.75 65.99 -34.50
C ILE A 291 -95.53 67.10 -33.78
N THR A 292 -94.87 67.94 -32.98
CA THR A 292 -95.51 69.05 -32.28
C THR A 292 -95.99 70.14 -33.26
N SER A 293 -95.20 70.42 -34.30
CA SER A 293 -95.60 71.33 -35.38
C SER A 293 -96.82 70.79 -36.12
N ASN A 294 -96.78 69.53 -36.55
CA ASN A 294 -97.89 68.88 -37.24
C ASN A 294 -99.17 68.89 -36.40
N ALA A 295 -99.07 68.70 -35.08
CA ALA A 295 -100.24 68.82 -34.19
C ALA A 295 -100.83 70.23 -34.19
N SER A 296 -99.98 71.27 -34.18
CA SER A 296 -100.43 72.68 -34.24
C SER A 296 -101.07 73.03 -35.59
N ASP A 297 -100.52 72.49 -36.69
CA ASP A 297 -101.09 72.65 -38.02
C ASP A 297 -102.47 71.98 -38.12
N ILE A 298 -102.64 70.79 -37.52
CA ILE A 298 -103.93 70.11 -37.41
C ILE A 298 -104.94 70.96 -36.63
N ASP A 299 -104.58 71.48 -35.45
CA ASP A 299 -105.47 72.33 -34.64
C ASP A 299 -105.92 73.59 -35.42
N THR A 300 -105.02 74.16 -36.22
CA THR A 300 -105.31 75.32 -37.08
C THR A 300 -106.33 74.94 -38.16
N ILE A 301 -106.11 73.82 -38.85
CA ILE A 301 -107.03 73.29 -39.88
C ILE A 301 -108.41 73.01 -39.28
N GLU A 302 -108.48 72.40 -38.09
CA GLU A 302 -109.76 72.14 -37.42
C GLU A 302 -110.52 73.44 -37.11
N THR A 303 -109.82 74.48 -36.68
CA THR A 303 -110.39 75.81 -36.42
C THR A 303 -110.92 76.46 -37.70
N GLU A 304 -110.14 76.42 -38.78
CA GLU A 304 -110.55 76.92 -40.09
C GLU A 304 -111.79 76.18 -40.61
N GLN A 305 -111.81 74.85 -40.48
CA GLN A 305 -112.95 74.02 -40.89
C GLN A 305 -114.22 74.35 -40.09
N ALA A 306 -114.11 74.58 -38.78
CA ALA A 306 -115.23 75.02 -37.95
C ALA A 306 -115.76 76.41 -38.37
N SER A 307 -114.87 77.33 -38.73
CA SER A 307 -115.24 78.65 -39.26
C SER A 307 -115.97 78.54 -40.59
N GLN A 308 -115.43 77.76 -41.53
CA GLN A 308 -116.08 77.49 -42.82
C GLN A 308 -117.47 76.88 -42.65
N ASN A 309 -117.64 75.90 -41.75
CA ASN A 309 -118.94 75.32 -41.44
C ASN A 309 -119.95 76.36 -40.93
N THR A 310 -119.50 77.31 -40.11
CA THR A 310 -120.35 78.41 -39.62
C THR A 310 -120.77 79.33 -40.77
N SER A 311 -119.85 79.72 -41.65
CA SER A 311 -120.17 80.51 -42.84
C SER A 311 -121.13 79.81 -43.79
N ILE A 312 -120.95 78.49 -44.01
CA ILE A 312 -121.87 77.68 -44.81
C ILE A 312 -123.28 77.67 -44.18
N ALA A 313 -123.39 77.52 -42.86
CA ALA A 313 -124.67 77.56 -42.16
C ALA A 313 -125.35 78.94 -42.25
N ALA A 314 -124.59 80.03 -42.16
CA ALA A 314 -125.08 81.39 -42.35
C ALA A 314 -125.61 81.58 -43.79
N ASN A 315 -124.81 81.23 -44.80
CA ASN A 315 -125.23 81.27 -46.20
C ASN A 315 -126.51 80.45 -46.45
N LYS A 316 -126.65 79.28 -45.80
CA LYS A 316 -127.88 78.47 -45.86
C LYS A 316 -129.10 79.20 -45.28
N THR A 317 -128.92 79.96 -44.21
CA THR A 317 -129.99 80.78 -43.61
C THR A 317 -130.37 81.93 -44.52
N ASP A 318 -129.38 82.65 -45.07
CA ASP A 318 -129.61 83.76 -46.00
C ASP A 318 -130.35 83.30 -47.27
N ILE A 319 -129.99 82.14 -47.82
CA ILE A 319 -130.71 81.54 -48.95
C ILE A 319 -132.17 81.23 -48.59
N ALA A 320 -132.46 80.74 -47.38
CA ALA A 320 -133.82 80.47 -46.94
C ALA A 320 -134.65 81.75 -46.74
N THR A 321 -134.02 82.81 -46.23
CA THR A 321 -134.63 84.15 -46.15
C THR A 321 -134.95 84.67 -47.54
N ASN A 322 -133.98 84.65 -48.46
CA ASN A 322 -134.18 85.06 -49.85
C ASN A 322 -135.33 84.28 -50.53
N ALA A 323 -135.45 82.98 -50.27
CA ALA A 323 -136.58 82.19 -50.79
C ALA A 323 -137.93 82.67 -50.24
N THR A 324 -138.01 83.00 -48.95
CA THR A 324 -139.23 83.54 -48.31
C THR A 324 -139.59 84.92 -48.86
N ASP A 325 -138.58 85.78 -49.08
CA ASP A 325 -138.78 87.11 -49.67
C ASP A 325 -139.30 86.99 -51.11
N ILE A 326 -138.77 86.04 -51.89
CA ILE A 326 -139.27 85.73 -53.24
C ILE A 326 -140.74 85.29 -53.19
N ASP A 327 -141.11 84.35 -52.32
CA ASP A 327 -142.51 83.88 -52.16
C ASP A 327 -143.46 85.03 -51.79
N THR A 328 -142.99 85.96 -50.95
CA THR A 328 -143.75 87.16 -50.57
C THR A 328 -143.98 88.07 -51.77
N ILE A 329 -142.92 88.35 -52.54
CA ILE A 329 -143.00 89.14 -53.77
C ILE A 329 -143.96 88.49 -54.78
N GLU A 330 -143.91 87.17 -54.97
CA GLU A 330 -144.83 86.45 -55.86
C GLU A 330 -146.29 86.61 -55.42
N THR A 331 -146.54 86.54 -54.11
CA THR A 331 -147.88 86.76 -53.53
C THR A 331 -148.38 88.19 -53.74
N GLU A 332 -147.51 89.18 -53.52
CA GLU A 332 -147.81 90.59 -53.79
C GLU A 332 -148.10 90.82 -55.28
N GLN A 333 -147.30 90.25 -56.18
CA GLN A 333 -147.53 90.32 -57.63
C GLN A 333 -148.87 89.69 -58.02
N ALA A 334 -149.24 88.54 -57.46
CA ALA A 334 -150.55 87.91 -57.71
C ALA A 334 -151.71 88.80 -57.24
N THR A 335 -151.55 89.46 -56.09
CA THR A 335 -152.53 90.42 -55.56
C THR A 335 -152.65 91.64 -56.48
N GLN A 336 -151.53 92.22 -56.90
CA GLN A 336 -151.50 93.34 -57.84
C GLN A 336 -152.17 92.97 -59.17
N ASN A 337 -151.91 91.77 -59.72
CA ASN A 337 -152.56 91.27 -60.93
C ASN A 337 -154.09 91.13 -60.78
N THR A 338 -154.56 90.71 -59.61
CA THR A 338 -156.00 90.64 -59.29
C THR A 338 -156.62 92.04 -59.29
N SER A 339 -155.98 93.00 -58.61
CA SER A 339 -156.42 94.40 -58.58
C SER A 339 -156.42 95.04 -59.98
N ILE A 340 -155.41 94.77 -60.80
CA ILE A 340 -155.37 95.22 -62.20
C ILE A 340 -156.54 94.63 -63.00
N THR A 341 -156.87 93.35 -62.80
CA THR A 341 -158.00 92.69 -63.46
C THR A 341 -159.35 93.26 -63.02
N ALA A 342 -159.52 93.54 -61.72
CA ALA A 342 -160.69 94.22 -61.17
C ALA A 342 -160.83 95.63 -61.77
N ASN A 343 -159.77 96.44 -61.73
CA ASN A 343 -159.74 97.76 -62.36
C ASN A 343 -160.09 97.69 -63.85
N LYS A 344 -159.61 96.68 -64.58
CA LYS A 344 -159.96 96.47 -65.99
C LYS A 344 -161.47 96.17 -66.18
N THR A 345 -162.07 95.41 -65.27
CA THR A 345 -163.51 95.11 -65.27
C THR A 345 -164.32 96.38 -64.98
N ASP A 346 -163.93 97.14 -63.94
CA ASP A 346 -164.56 98.41 -63.59
C ASP A 346 -164.49 99.41 -64.74
N ILE A 347 -163.33 99.51 -65.41
CA ILE A 347 -163.18 100.33 -66.63
C ILE A 347 -164.14 99.88 -67.74
N ALA A 348 -164.31 98.57 -67.95
CA ALA A 348 -165.23 98.04 -68.95
C ALA A 348 -166.70 98.33 -68.60
N THR A 349 -167.08 98.19 -67.33
CA THR A 349 -168.41 98.59 -66.81
C THR A 349 -168.64 100.07 -67.03
N ASN A 350 -167.70 100.93 -66.61
CA ASN A 350 -167.77 102.37 -66.83
C ASN A 350 -167.91 102.72 -68.33
N ALA A 351 -167.20 102.02 -69.22
CA ALA A 351 -167.33 102.21 -70.67
C ALA A 351 -168.72 101.80 -71.20
N ALA A 352 -169.30 100.71 -70.69
CA ALA A 352 -170.66 100.29 -71.02
C ALA A 352 -171.71 101.26 -70.50
N ASP A 353 -171.56 101.75 -69.27
CA ASP A 353 -172.43 102.78 -68.67
C ASP A 353 -172.38 104.07 -69.50
N ILE A 354 -171.18 104.50 -69.93
CA ILE A 354 -171.01 105.64 -70.85
C ILE A 354 -171.75 105.40 -72.17
N ALA A 355 -171.60 104.24 -72.81
CA ALA A 355 -172.28 103.93 -74.07
C ALA A 355 -173.83 103.88 -73.92
N ALA A 356 -174.32 103.41 -72.78
CA ALA A 356 -175.75 103.44 -72.45
C ALA A 356 -176.25 104.88 -72.30
N ILE A 357 -175.48 105.74 -71.61
CA ILE A 357 -175.76 107.18 -71.51
C ILE A 357 -175.75 107.84 -72.90
N GLU A 358 -174.80 107.53 -73.77
CA GLU A 358 -174.75 108.05 -75.15
C GLU A 358 -175.97 107.61 -75.97
N THR A 359 -176.42 106.36 -75.80
CA THR A 359 -177.63 105.84 -76.46
C THR A 359 -178.90 106.54 -75.96
N GLU A 360 -179.01 106.72 -74.63
CA GLU A 360 -180.07 107.48 -73.99
C GLU A 360 -180.08 108.94 -74.50
N GLN A 361 -178.92 109.58 -74.57
CA GLN A 361 -178.76 110.93 -75.15
C GLN A 361 -179.17 110.99 -76.62
N ALA A 362 -178.84 109.99 -77.44
CA ALA A 362 -179.26 109.92 -78.84
C ALA A 362 -180.78 109.74 -78.99
N SER A 363 -181.40 108.92 -78.13
CA SER A 363 -182.85 108.74 -78.04
C SER A 363 -183.56 110.03 -77.60
N GLN A 364 -183.02 110.70 -76.57
CA GLN A 364 -183.49 112.01 -76.12
C GLN A 364 -183.36 113.07 -77.23
N ASN A 365 -182.23 113.13 -77.94
CA ASN A 365 -182.05 114.02 -79.08
C ASN A 365 -183.02 113.73 -80.23
N SER A 366 -183.31 112.45 -80.51
CA SER A 366 -184.32 112.05 -81.51
C SER A 366 -185.72 112.46 -81.09
N SER A 367 -186.07 112.27 -79.80
CA SER A 367 -187.34 112.72 -79.23
C SER A 367 -187.46 114.26 -79.27
N ILE A 368 -186.38 114.99 -78.98
CA ILE A 368 -186.32 116.44 -79.13
C ILE A 368 -186.51 116.86 -80.59
N ALA A 369 -185.89 116.16 -81.55
CA ALA A 369 -186.05 116.43 -82.98
C ALA A 369 -187.46 116.11 -83.49
N ALA A 370 -188.07 115.01 -83.02
CA ALA A 370 -189.47 114.67 -83.27
C ALA A 370 -190.39 115.76 -82.71
N ASN A 371 -190.23 116.12 -81.44
CA ASN A 371 -190.95 117.23 -80.82
C ASN A 371 -190.77 118.54 -81.61
N LYS A 372 -189.57 118.83 -82.12
CA LYS A 372 -189.32 120.01 -82.97
C LYS A 372 -190.08 119.94 -84.30
N THR A 373 -190.19 118.77 -84.90
CA THR A 373 -190.96 118.53 -86.14
C THR A 373 -192.46 118.63 -85.88
N ASP A 374 -192.94 118.03 -84.79
CA ASP A 374 -194.32 118.13 -84.33
C ASP A 374 -194.69 119.59 -84.03
N ILE A 375 -193.81 120.35 -83.36
CA ILE A 375 -193.98 121.79 -83.15
C ILE A 375 -194.04 122.55 -84.48
N ALA A 376 -193.18 122.23 -85.45
CA ALA A 376 -193.19 122.88 -86.76
C ALA A 376 -194.48 122.56 -87.55
N THR A 377 -194.96 121.31 -87.46
CA THR A 377 -196.23 120.87 -88.07
C THR A 377 -197.41 121.58 -87.40
N ASN A 378 -197.46 121.59 -86.07
CA ASN A 378 -198.47 122.33 -85.33
C ASN A 378 -198.44 123.83 -85.66
N ALA A 379 -197.26 124.42 -85.85
CA ALA A 379 -197.13 125.82 -86.26
C ALA A 379 -197.66 126.05 -87.68
N SER A 380 -197.41 125.14 -88.63
CA SER A 380 -197.98 125.25 -89.99
C SER A 380 -199.49 125.07 -90.01
N ASP A 381 -200.03 124.16 -89.19
CA ASP A 381 -201.47 123.92 -89.09
C ASP A 381 -202.23 125.13 -88.51
N ILE A 382 -201.55 125.99 -87.76
CA ILE A 382 -202.11 127.24 -87.20
C ILE A 382 -202.17 128.37 -88.25
N ASP A 383 -201.32 128.35 -89.27
CA ASP A 383 -201.21 129.42 -90.29
C ASP A 383 -202.15 129.23 -91.50
N THR A 384 -202.95 128.16 -91.54
CA THR A 384 -204.01 127.90 -92.55
C THR A 384 -205.38 127.86 -91.91
#